data_AF-A0A952H1I0-F1
#
_entry.id   AF-A0A952H1I0-F1
#
_cell.length_a   1.000
_cell.length_b   1.000
_cell.length_c   1.000
_cell.angle_alpha   90.00
_cell.angle_beta   90.00
_cell.angle_gamma   90.00
#
_symmetry.space_group_name_H-M   'P 1'
#
loop_
_entity.id
_entity.type
_entity.pdbx_description
1 polymer ?
#
loop_
_entity_poly.entity_id
_entity_poly.type
_entity_poly.pdbx_seq_one_letter_code
_entity_poly.pdbx_strand_id
1 'polypeptide(L)'
;MTTRNHAPRLLCAIALAGLAGTASANITKPVYTAAKDEVKTMFKTERDHCGSMSGNAKDVCVERAKGHEKVALANLEYQYTGKAKDRNDYLEARYEARYKLAKEMCDDKGGNAKDVCVAEAKAEYDKAKADLKANKAVASAESDAMETKLKADYKVANERCDSLSGDAKDSCQASAKARYFQ
;
A
#
# COMPACT_ATOMS: atom_id res chain seq x y z
N MET A 1 -30.90 17.50 39.48
CA MET A 1 -29.86 17.93 38.52
C MET A 1 -28.98 16.74 38.22
N THR A 2 -29.24 16.03 37.13
CA THR A 2 -28.50 14.85 36.67
C THR A 2 -27.70 15.25 35.45
N THR A 3 -26.37 15.34 35.61
CA THR A 3 -25.43 15.66 34.54
C THR A 3 -25.12 14.40 33.72
N ARG A 4 -25.19 14.55 32.40
CA ARG A 4 -25.10 13.50 31.38
C ARG A 4 -23.64 13.20 31.06
N ASN A 5 -23.23 11.95 31.28
CA ASN A 5 -21.96 11.39 30.79
C ASN A 5 -21.93 11.38 29.25
N HIS A 6 -20.92 12.02 28.65
CA HIS A 6 -20.58 11.89 27.24
C HIS A 6 -19.28 11.09 27.09
N ALA A 7 -19.42 9.77 26.88
CA ALA A 7 -18.34 8.94 26.35
C ALA A 7 -18.16 9.22 24.84
N PRO A 8 -16.92 9.32 24.32
CA PRO A 8 -16.68 9.64 22.93
C PRO A 8 -16.93 8.41 22.06
N ARG A 9 -18.02 8.45 21.27
CA ARG A 9 -18.23 7.55 20.14
C ARG A 9 -17.40 8.04 18.95
N LEU A 10 -16.14 7.64 18.86
CA LEU A 10 -15.41 7.62 17.58
C LEU A 10 -15.53 6.21 16.98
N LEU A 11 -16.69 5.97 16.37
CA LEU A 11 -16.92 4.86 15.47
C LEU A 11 -16.37 5.26 14.09
N CYS A 12 -15.31 4.58 13.67
CA CYS A 12 -14.85 4.53 12.28
C CYS A 12 -16.02 4.06 11.40
N ALA A 13 -16.58 4.94 10.59
CA ALA A 13 -17.57 4.60 9.57
C ALA A 13 -17.10 5.15 8.22
N ILE A 14 -16.13 4.46 7.60
CA ILE A 14 -15.95 4.55 6.15
C ILE A 14 -17.13 3.79 5.56
N ALA A 15 -18.17 4.53 5.18
CA ALA A 15 -19.33 3.98 4.50
C ALA A 15 -18.90 3.41 3.13
N LEU A 16 -18.96 2.08 3.00
CA LEU A 16 -19.03 1.41 1.71
C LEU A 16 -20.30 1.88 0.99
N ALA A 17 -20.14 2.59 -0.12
CA ALA A 17 -21.20 2.80 -1.10
C ALA A 17 -20.73 2.26 -2.46
N GLY A 18 -21.40 1.20 -2.94
CA GLY A 18 -21.44 0.82 -4.36
C GLY A 18 -20.99 -0.60 -4.69
N LEU A 19 -21.92 -1.57 -4.64
CA LEU A 19 -21.85 -2.76 -5.51
C LEU A 19 -22.47 -2.42 -6.87
N ALA A 20 -21.63 -2.24 -7.87
CA ALA A 20 -21.87 -2.52 -9.29
C ALA A 20 -20.49 -2.54 -9.95
N GLY A 21 -20.19 -3.56 -10.78
CA GLY A 21 -18.86 -3.81 -11.31
C GLY A 21 -18.18 -2.55 -11.86
N THR A 22 -17.12 -2.12 -11.20
CA THR A 22 -16.20 -1.12 -11.74
C THR A 22 -14.79 -1.64 -11.53
N ALA A 23 -13.97 -1.58 -12.56
CA ALA A 23 -12.53 -1.53 -12.37
C ALA A 23 -12.28 -0.48 -11.27
N SER A 24 -11.53 -0.83 -10.22
CA SER A 24 -11.20 0.11 -9.15
C SER A 24 -10.47 1.30 -9.77
N ALA A 25 -11.21 2.34 -10.15
CA ALA A 25 -10.64 3.52 -10.75
C ALA A 25 -9.86 4.23 -9.65
N ASN A 26 -8.60 4.55 -9.95
CA ASN A 26 -7.77 5.35 -9.06
C ASN A 26 -8.50 6.66 -8.71
N ILE A 27 -8.28 7.18 -7.51
CA ILE A 27 -8.90 8.44 -7.09
C ILE A 27 -8.42 9.59 -7.97
N THR A 28 -9.24 10.65 -8.11
CA THR A 28 -8.87 11.81 -8.93
C THR A 28 -7.91 12.73 -8.19
N LYS A 29 -7.16 13.56 -8.93
CA LYS A 29 -6.22 14.53 -8.35
C LYS A 29 -6.87 15.48 -7.32
N PRO A 30 -8.07 16.04 -7.55
CA PRO A 30 -8.74 16.87 -6.54
C PRO A 30 -9.04 16.10 -5.24
N VAL A 31 -9.53 14.86 -5.34
CA VAL A 31 -9.81 13.99 -4.18
C VAL A 31 -8.51 13.66 -3.44
N TYR A 32 -7.45 13.30 -4.18
CA TYR A 32 -6.13 13.05 -3.62
C TYR A 32 -5.59 14.25 -2.83
N THR A 33 -5.63 15.46 -3.40
CA THR A 33 -5.12 16.66 -2.73
C THR A 33 -5.91 16.97 -1.46
N ALA A 34 -7.25 16.94 -1.53
CA ALA A 34 -8.10 17.21 -0.37
C ALA A 34 -7.87 16.19 0.76
N ALA A 35 -7.86 14.89 0.43
CA ALA A 35 -7.61 13.83 1.39
C ALA A 35 -6.20 13.91 2.01
N LYS A 36 -5.20 14.35 1.23
CA LYS A 36 -3.83 14.53 1.71
C LYS A 36 -3.74 15.61 2.78
N ASP A 37 -4.42 16.72 2.57
CA ASP A 37 -4.46 17.83 3.53
C ASP A 37 -5.28 17.49 4.78
N GLU A 38 -6.38 16.75 4.61
CA GLU A 38 -7.19 16.22 5.71
C GLU A 38 -6.36 15.26 6.58
N VAL A 39 -5.69 14.27 5.98
CA VAL A 39 -4.81 13.32 6.69
C VAL A 39 -3.75 14.06 7.52
N LYS A 40 -3.05 15.03 6.93
CA LYS A 40 -2.03 15.81 7.64
C LYS A 40 -2.63 16.59 8.82
N THR A 41 -3.81 17.17 8.62
CA THR A 41 -4.49 17.95 9.66
C THR A 41 -4.92 17.05 10.81
N MET A 42 -5.55 15.91 10.51
CA MET A 42 -5.96 14.91 11.50
C MET A 42 -4.76 14.44 12.34
N PHE A 43 -3.66 14.03 11.70
CA PHE A 43 -2.51 13.52 12.45
C PHE A 43 -1.71 14.61 13.16
N LYS A 44 -1.73 15.85 12.67
CA LYS A 44 -1.24 17.00 13.45
C LYS A 44 -2.05 17.13 14.74
N THR A 45 -3.39 17.11 14.66
CA THR A 45 -4.25 17.18 15.84
C THR A 45 -4.03 16.01 16.78
N GLU A 46 -3.93 14.77 16.29
CA GLU A 46 -3.64 13.59 17.12
C GLU A 46 -2.30 13.73 17.86
N ARG A 47 -1.26 14.18 17.16
CA ARG A 47 0.06 14.42 17.76
C ARG A 47 0.01 15.51 18.83
N ASP A 48 -0.76 16.58 18.60
CA ASP A 48 -0.93 17.66 19.58
C ASP A 48 -1.64 17.14 20.85
N HIS A 49 -2.59 16.20 20.74
CA HIS A 49 -3.26 15.58 21.88
C HIS A 49 -2.29 14.76 22.76
N CYS A 50 -1.24 14.17 22.17
CA CYS A 50 -0.16 13.52 22.92
C CYS A 50 0.59 14.49 23.85
N GLY A 51 0.47 15.81 23.65
CA GLY A 51 1.09 16.82 24.51
C GLY A 51 0.67 16.76 25.98
N SER A 52 -0.50 16.18 26.26
CA SER A 52 -1.01 15.95 27.62
C SER A 52 -0.33 14.80 28.37
N MET A 53 0.46 13.97 27.67
CA MET A 53 1.20 12.84 28.22
C MET A 53 2.64 13.24 28.57
N SER A 54 3.36 12.35 29.25
CA SER A 54 4.78 12.53 29.59
C SER A 54 5.55 11.20 29.51
N GLY A 55 6.88 11.31 29.43
CA GLY A 55 7.78 10.15 29.31
C GLY A 55 7.48 9.28 28.09
N ASN A 56 7.77 7.99 28.20
CA ASN A 56 7.61 7.05 27.10
C ASN A 56 6.17 6.97 26.57
N ALA A 57 5.16 7.17 27.43
CA ALA A 57 3.77 7.20 26.99
C ALA A 57 3.51 8.30 25.95
N LYS A 58 4.15 9.47 26.11
CA LYS A 58 4.11 10.55 25.12
C LYS A 58 4.82 10.15 23.83
N ASP A 59 6.01 9.57 23.93
CA ASP A 59 6.83 9.22 22.77
C ASP A 59 6.14 8.14 21.92
N VAL A 60 5.59 7.09 22.56
CA VAL A 60 4.75 6.08 21.91
C VAL A 60 3.52 6.69 21.25
N CYS A 61 2.85 7.65 21.89
CA CYS A 61 1.69 8.33 21.31
C CYS A 61 2.09 9.11 20.04
N VAL A 62 3.16 9.90 20.12
CA VAL A 62 3.67 10.70 19.00
C VAL A 62 4.15 9.81 17.85
N GLU A 63 4.87 8.73 18.13
CA GLU A 63 5.39 7.83 17.10
C GLU A 63 4.28 7.02 16.43
N ARG A 64 3.24 6.63 17.17
CA ARG A 64 2.03 6.03 16.59
C ARG A 64 1.35 6.99 15.61
N ALA A 65 1.16 8.25 15.99
CA ALA A 65 0.53 9.25 15.13
C ALA A 65 1.37 9.49 13.85
N LYS A 66 2.68 9.65 13.97
CA LYS A 66 3.60 9.77 12.80
C LYS A 66 3.54 8.53 11.90
N GLY A 67 3.51 7.34 12.50
CA GLY A 67 3.43 6.08 11.78
C GLY A 67 2.12 5.97 10.98
N HIS A 68 0.99 6.30 11.61
CA HIS A 68 -0.31 6.32 10.95
C HIS A 68 -0.37 7.37 9.83
N GLU A 69 0.16 8.58 10.05
CA GLU A 69 0.26 9.63 9.02
C GLU A 69 1.02 9.12 7.79
N LYS A 70 2.21 8.56 8.01
CA LYS A 70 3.05 8.03 6.92
C LYS A 70 2.33 6.92 6.14
N VAL A 71 1.70 5.99 6.83
CA VAL A 71 0.96 4.87 6.23
C VAL A 71 -0.25 5.38 5.44
N ALA A 72 -1.02 6.32 6.00
CA ALA A 72 -2.19 6.89 5.36
C ALA A 72 -1.82 7.64 4.08
N LEU A 73 -0.75 8.45 4.12
CA LEU A 73 -0.24 9.16 2.94
C LEU A 73 0.26 8.21 1.85
N ALA A 74 0.99 7.15 2.22
CA ALA A 74 1.45 6.15 1.26
C ALA A 74 0.29 5.35 0.64
N ASN A 75 -0.72 4.99 1.44
CA ASN A 75 -1.93 4.35 0.93
C ASN A 75 -2.70 5.26 -0.03
N LEU A 76 -2.79 6.55 0.31
CA LEU A 76 -3.46 7.55 -0.51
C LEU A 76 -2.74 7.74 -1.86
N GLU A 77 -1.40 7.74 -1.86
CA GLU A 77 -0.61 7.75 -3.10
C GLU A 77 -0.90 6.51 -3.95
N TYR A 78 -0.90 5.33 -3.35
CA TYR A 78 -1.23 4.09 -4.08
C TYR A 78 -2.64 4.14 -4.68
N GLN A 79 -3.64 4.64 -3.93
CA GLN A 79 -5.00 4.79 -4.45
C GLN A 79 -5.09 5.82 -5.59
N TYR A 80 -4.21 6.81 -5.64
CA TYR A 80 -4.15 7.81 -6.71
C TYR A 80 -3.43 7.31 -7.96
N THR A 81 -2.37 6.52 -7.80
CA THR A 81 -1.55 6.09 -8.93
C THR A 81 -1.92 4.71 -9.46
N GLY A 82 -2.43 3.82 -8.60
CA GLY A 82 -2.66 2.40 -8.88
C GLY A 82 -1.38 1.61 -9.18
N LYS A 83 -0.20 2.20 -9.00
CA LYS A 83 1.07 1.57 -9.40
C LYS A 83 1.50 0.53 -8.39
N ALA A 84 1.98 -0.61 -8.88
CA ALA A 84 2.55 -1.68 -8.04
C ALA A 84 3.71 -1.19 -7.17
N LYS A 85 4.50 -0.22 -7.65
CA LYS A 85 5.55 0.42 -6.85
C LYS A 85 4.97 1.12 -5.61
N ASP A 86 3.95 1.95 -5.79
CA ASP A 86 3.38 2.73 -4.68
C ASP A 86 2.63 1.83 -3.69
N ARG A 87 2.06 0.71 -4.17
CA ARG A 87 1.57 -0.38 -3.31
C ARG A 87 2.67 -0.92 -2.39
N ASN A 88 3.86 -1.18 -2.95
CA ASN A 88 4.98 -1.73 -2.19
C ASN A 88 5.53 -0.69 -1.20
N ASP A 89 5.60 0.58 -1.61
CA ASP A 89 6.01 1.68 -0.73
C ASP A 89 5.02 1.85 0.44
N TYR A 90 3.71 1.68 0.21
CA TYR A 90 2.68 1.60 1.26
C TYR A 90 2.91 0.44 2.24
N LEU A 91 3.21 -0.76 1.74
CA LEU A 91 3.50 -1.92 2.59
C LEU A 91 4.77 -1.71 3.43
N GLU A 92 5.84 -1.17 2.82
CA GLU A 92 7.08 -0.85 3.53
C GLU A 92 6.85 0.20 4.61
N ALA A 93 6.08 1.26 4.32
CA ALA A 93 5.70 2.27 5.31
C ALA A 93 4.95 1.66 6.52
N ARG A 94 4.11 0.64 6.30
CA ARG A 94 3.43 -0.08 7.40
C ARG A 94 4.40 -0.86 8.27
N TYR A 95 5.36 -1.56 7.67
CA TYR A 95 6.35 -2.32 8.43
C TYR A 95 7.27 -1.38 9.22
N GLU A 96 7.72 -0.29 8.62
CA GLU A 96 8.53 0.72 9.30
C GLU A 96 7.77 1.38 10.46
N ALA A 97 6.51 1.76 10.26
CA ALA A 97 5.69 2.35 11.32
C ALA A 97 5.52 1.40 12.51
N ARG A 98 5.26 0.11 12.25
CA ARG A 98 5.16 -0.92 13.29
C ARG A 98 6.49 -1.11 14.03
N TYR A 99 7.59 -1.16 13.29
CA TYR A 99 8.92 -1.31 13.88
C TYR A 99 9.26 -0.14 14.81
N LYS A 100 9.09 1.10 14.33
CA LYS A 100 9.37 2.29 15.13
C LYS A 100 8.50 2.35 16.38
N LEU A 101 7.20 2.11 16.24
CA LEU A 101 6.29 2.04 17.38
C LEU A 101 6.72 0.97 18.38
N ALA A 102 7.09 -0.22 17.91
CA ALA A 102 7.56 -1.31 18.77
C ALA A 102 8.86 -0.94 19.51
N LYS A 103 9.80 -0.23 18.85
CA LYS A 103 11.01 0.27 19.52
C LYS A 103 10.70 1.23 20.66
N GLU A 104 9.85 2.23 20.43
CA GLU A 104 9.44 3.17 21.49
C GLU A 104 8.74 2.42 22.63
N MET A 105 7.90 1.43 22.32
CA MET A 105 7.28 0.58 23.35
C MET A 105 8.30 -0.26 24.15
N CYS A 106 9.49 -0.50 23.62
CA CYS A 106 10.57 -1.17 24.34
C CYS A 106 11.34 -0.24 25.30
N ASP A 107 11.18 1.08 25.18
CA ASP A 107 12.04 2.03 25.90
C ASP A 107 11.80 2.07 27.42
N ASP A 108 10.63 1.64 27.88
CA ASP A 108 10.32 1.45 29.30
C ASP A 108 11.05 0.25 29.93
N LYS A 109 11.69 -0.61 29.13
CA LYS A 109 12.44 -1.76 29.62
C LYS A 109 13.88 -1.38 29.94
N GLY A 110 14.52 -2.16 30.82
CA GLY A 110 15.93 -2.00 31.18
C GLY A 110 16.77 -3.24 30.88
N GLY A 111 18.07 -3.04 30.66
CA GLY A 111 19.06 -4.11 30.45
C GLY A 111 18.69 -5.07 29.31
N ASN A 112 19.00 -6.35 29.51
CA ASN A 112 18.76 -7.41 28.52
C ASN A 112 17.29 -7.49 28.05
N ALA A 113 16.32 -7.14 28.89
CA ALA A 113 14.91 -7.15 28.49
C ALA A 113 14.59 -6.11 27.41
N LYS A 114 15.27 -4.96 27.42
CA LYS A 114 15.17 -3.95 26.36
C LYS A 114 15.82 -4.45 25.08
N ASP A 115 17.01 -5.01 25.18
CA ASP A 115 17.77 -5.51 24.04
C ASP A 115 17.01 -6.61 23.29
N VAL A 116 16.43 -7.58 24.03
CA VAL A 116 15.59 -8.63 23.46
C VAL A 116 14.36 -8.04 22.78
N CYS A 117 13.65 -7.10 23.42
CA CYS A 117 12.48 -6.45 22.84
C CYS A 117 12.78 -5.74 21.51
N VAL A 118 13.88 -4.98 21.47
CA VAL A 118 14.31 -4.28 20.24
C VAL A 118 14.77 -5.27 19.17
N ALA A 119 15.46 -6.34 19.55
CA ALA A 119 15.88 -7.40 18.64
C ALA A 119 14.68 -8.14 18.03
N GLU A 120 13.65 -8.46 18.82
CA GLU A 120 12.40 -9.06 18.34
C GLU A 120 11.68 -8.12 17.36
N ALA A 121 11.51 -6.84 17.72
CA ALA A 121 10.89 -5.84 16.85
C ALA A 121 11.64 -5.71 15.52
N LYS A 122 12.99 -5.73 15.55
CA LYS A 122 13.83 -5.69 14.36
C LYS A 122 13.71 -6.98 13.54
N ALA A 123 13.69 -8.14 14.18
CA ALA A 123 13.56 -9.42 13.50
C ALA A 123 12.23 -9.50 12.74
N GLU A 124 11.12 -9.07 13.35
CA GLU A 124 9.82 -9.02 12.68
C GLU A 124 9.80 -8.04 11.49
N TYR A 125 10.45 -6.87 11.64
CA TYR A 125 10.62 -5.92 10.54
C TYR A 125 11.43 -6.49 9.38
N ASP A 126 12.58 -7.11 9.68
CA ASP A 126 13.47 -7.67 8.67
C ASP A 126 12.80 -8.85 7.93
N LYS A 127 12.06 -9.71 8.66
CA LYS A 127 11.23 -10.78 8.06
C LYS A 127 10.19 -10.21 7.10
N ALA A 128 9.40 -9.24 7.54
CA ALA A 128 8.36 -8.63 6.70
C ALA A 128 8.94 -7.95 5.45
N LYS A 129 10.11 -7.33 5.55
CA LYS A 129 10.82 -6.73 4.42
C LYS A 129 11.38 -7.80 3.46
N ALA A 130 11.89 -8.91 3.99
CA ALA A 130 12.32 -10.04 3.18
C ALA A 130 11.15 -10.66 2.39
N ASP A 131 10.00 -10.87 3.05
CA ASP A 131 8.79 -11.40 2.41
C ASP A 131 8.27 -10.46 1.33
N LEU A 132 8.27 -9.14 1.57
CA LEU A 132 7.89 -8.15 0.57
C LEU A 132 8.82 -8.21 -0.66
N LYS A 133 10.14 -8.35 -0.44
CA LYS A 133 11.12 -8.47 -1.52
C LYS A 133 10.92 -9.76 -2.32
N ALA A 134 10.68 -10.88 -1.65
CA ALA A 134 10.40 -12.16 -2.30
C ALA A 134 9.13 -12.08 -3.15
N ASN A 135 8.04 -11.54 -2.62
CA ASN A 135 6.79 -11.35 -3.35
C ASN A 135 6.96 -10.44 -4.57
N LYS A 136 7.78 -9.38 -4.47
CA LYS A 136 8.10 -8.53 -5.62
C LYS A 136 8.86 -9.30 -6.71
N ALA A 137 9.81 -10.14 -6.32
CA ALA A 137 10.56 -10.96 -7.27
C ALA A 137 9.68 -11.99 -7.97
N VAL A 138 8.78 -12.66 -7.23
CA VAL A 138 7.80 -13.60 -7.79
C VAL A 138 6.88 -12.89 -8.79
N ALA A 139 6.29 -11.75 -8.41
CA ALA A 139 5.42 -10.99 -9.31
C ALA A 139 6.13 -10.53 -10.59
N SER A 140 7.41 -10.15 -10.50
CA SER A 140 8.22 -9.81 -11.68
C SER A 140 8.43 -11.03 -12.58
N ALA A 141 8.82 -12.16 -11.99
CA ALA A 141 9.05 -13.39 -12.74
C ALA A 141 7.77 -13.91 -13.42
N GLU A 142 6.61 -13.78 -12.76
CA GLU A 142 5.31 -14.10 -13.36
C GLU A 142 4.98 -13.19 -14.54
N SER A 143 5.23 -11.87 -14.41
CA SER A 143 5.04 -10.91 -15.51
C SER A 143 5.93 -11.24 -16.71
N ASP A 144 7.21 -11.50 -16.49
CA ASP A 144 8.18 -11.85 -17.55
C ASP A 144 7.81 -13.18 -18.23
N ALA A 145 7.37 -14.16 -17.45
CA ALA A 145 6.90 -15.44 -17.98
C ALA A 145 5.63 -15.28 -18.83
N MET A 146 4.69 -14.44 -18.40
CA MET A 146 3.47 -14.14 -19.17
C MET A 146 3.80 -13.40 -20.47
N GLU A 147 4.67 -12.40 -20.43
CA GLU A 147 5.13 -11.69 -21.63
C GLU A 147 5.79 -12.65 -22.63
N THR A 148 6.66 -13.55 -22.14
CA THR A 148 7.31 -14.56 -22.97
C THR A 148 6.30 -15.49 -23.66
N LYS A 149 5.30 -15.97 -22.92
CA LYS A 149 4.22 -16.82 -23.47
C LYS A 149 3.41 -16.08 -24.53
N LEU A 150 2.99 -14.84 -24.24
CA LEU A 150 2.23 -14.02 -25.18
C LEU A 150 3.02 -13.72 -26.45
N LYS A 151 4.33 -13.43 -26.35
CA LYS A 151 5.22 -13.25 -27.51
C LYS A 151 5.35 -14.53 -28.34
N ALA A 152 5.49 -15.69 -27.70
CA ALA A 152 5.58 -16.96 -28.40
C ALA A 152 4.27 -17.29 -29.14
N ASP A 153 3.12 -17.10 -28.47
CA ASP A 153 1.81 -17.34 -29.07
C ASP A 153 1.51 -16.34 -30.20
N TYR A 154 1.90 -15.07 -30.04
CA TYR A 154 1.83 -14.06 -31.10
C TYR A 154 2.65 -14.47 -32.32
N LYS A 155 3.88 -14.95 -32.12
CA LYS A 155 4.72 -15.43 -33.23
C LYS A 155 4.01 -16.52 -34.01
N VAL A 156 3.45 -17.53 -33.33
CA VAL A 156 2.68 -18.60 -33.98
C VAL A 156 1.44 -18.05 -34.71
N ALA A 157 0.70 -17.12 -34.10
CA ALA A 157 -0.47 -16.50 -34.72
C ALA A 157 -0.10 -15.69 -35.97
N ASN A 158 1.01 -14.96 -35.93
CA ASN A 158 1.50 -14.17 -37.04
C ASN A 158 1.93 -15.05 -38.23
N GLU A 159 2.65 -16.14 -37.97
CA GLU A 159 3.03 -17.13 -39.01
C GLU A 159 1.78 -17.76 -39.66
N ARG A 160 0.69 -17.97 -38.91
CA ARG A 160 -0.58 -18.45 -39.50
C ARG A 160 -1.19 -17.44 -40.47
N CYS A 161 -1.07 -16.14 -40.19
CA CYS A 161 -1.53 -15.09 -41.09
C CYS A 161 -0.75 -15.03 -42.40
N ASP A 162 0.47 -15.58 -42.47
CA ASP A 162 1.28 -15.58 -43.69
C ASP A 162 0.72 -16.45 -44.81
N SER A 163 -0.24 -17.33 -44.51
CA SER A 163 -1.03 -18.05 -45.50
C SER A 163 -2.05 -17.19 -46.26
N LEU A 164 -2.29 -15.95 -45.81
CA LEU A 164 -3.23 -15.00 -46.38
C LEU A 164 -2.50 -13.94 -47.24
N SER A 165 -3.27 -13.15 -47.99
CA SER A 165 -2.76 -12.03 -48.79
C SER A 165 -3.70 -10.82 -48.76
N GLY A 166 -3.16 -9.63 -49.02
CA GLY A 166 -3.93 -8.38 -49.05
C GLY A 166 -4.62 -8.08 -47.72
N ASP A 167 -5.79 -7.44 -47.78
CA ASP A 167 -6.57 -6.99 -46.62
C ASP A 167 -6.83 -8.10 -45.58
N ALA A 168 -6.98 -9.35 -46.04
CA ALA A 168 -7.19 -10.49 -45.16
C ALA A 168 -5.98 -10.77 -44.27
N LYS A 169 -4.76 -10.64 -44.81
CA LYS A 169 -3.51 -10.78 -44.05
C LYS A 169 -3.36 -9.65 -43.03
N ASP A 170 -3.57 -8.41 -43.48
CA ASP A 170 -3.43 -7.23 -42.63
C ASP A 170 -4.41 -7.26 -41.45
N SER A 171 -5.66 -7.64 -41.71
CA SER A 171 -6.68 -7.82 -40.67
C SER A 171 -6.32 -8.94 -39.67
N CYS A 172 -5.78 -10.05 -40.17
CA CYS A 172 -5.32 -11.16 -39.33
C CYS A 172 -4.18 -10.72 -38.39
N GLN A 173 -3.18 -10.03 -38.90
CA GLN A 173 -2.04 -9.55 -38.10
C GLN A 173 -2.46 -8.49 -37.07
N ALA A 174 -3.35 -7.56 -37.45
CA ALA A 174 -3.91 -6.58 -36.52
C ALA A 174 -4.68 -7.26 -35.38
N SER A 175 -5.48 -8.28 -35.70
CA SER A 175 -6.22 -9.08 -34.72
C SER A 175 -5.28 -9.86 -33.79
N ALA A 176 -4.20 -10.42 -34.33
CA ALA A 176 -3.17 -11.11 -33.54
C ALA A 176 -2.47 -10.16 -32.56
N LYS A 177 -2.04 -8.97 -33.01
CA LYS A 177 -1.46 -7.95 -32.14
C LYS A 177 -2.40 -7.55 -31.01
N ALA A 178 -3.66 -7.27 -31.34
CA ALA A 178 -4.67 -6.92 -30.35
C ALA A 178 -4.92 -8.05 -29.32
N ARG A 179 -4.95 -9.31 -29.78
CA ARG A 179 -5.20 -10.48 -28.92
C ARG A 179 -4.04 -10.77 -27.96
N TYR A 180 -2.80 -10.54 -28.38
CA TYR A 180 -1.60 -10.91 -27.62
C TYR A 180 -0.86 -9.70 -27.01
N PHE A 181 -1.44 -8.51 -27.10
CA PHE A 181 -0.91 -7.25 -26.56
C PHE A 181 0.51 -6.94 -27.07
N GLN A 182 0.72 -7.09 -28.38
CA GLN A 182 2.00 -6.85 -29.08
C GLN A 182 1.97 -5.59 -29.96
#